data_AF-A0A9X3HMD7-F1
#
_entry.id   AF-A0A9X3HMD7-F1
#
_cell.length_a   1.000
_cell.length_b   1.000
_cell.length_c   1.000
_cell.angle_alpha   90.00
_cell.angle_beta   90.00
_cell.angle_gamma   90.00
#
_symmetry.space_group_name_H-M   'P 1'
#
loop_
_entity.id
_entity.type
_entity.pdbx_description
1 polymer ?
#
loop_
_entity_poly.entity_id
_entity_poly.type
_entity_poly.pdbx_seq_one_letter_code
_entity_poly.pdbx_strand_id
1 'polypeptide(L)'
;MKGLITWDKNIFDGEKRLLPDSNTLYTQIYISEKKEGWSVVFNLKTSARDQGYKTIADEVKFLADEAPHELLKDGFKFDFMDGAKKVGECILFNKKIITINSILDRVELLEMEKQDFKMYINSIKDDSFDYSDEEIKKLIKYSSDYPYLFSLVLKLNKKIALEYLNETYLKYPIKSNVVYHSNLSLFLFNIDKYLGRKDFTKFIEELPKNVNEDEIVKLAIEEILQ
;
A
#
# COMPACT_ATOMS: atom_id res chain seq x y z
N MET A 1 -7.25 -14.82 20.46
CA MET A 1 -7.42 -15.49 19.14
C MET A 1 -6.78 -14.61 18.07
N LYS A 2 -6.26 -15.15 16.95
CA LYS A 2 -5.85 -14.34 15.78
C LYS A 2 -6.89 -14.45 14.67
N GLY A 3 -6.86 -13.52 13.72
CA GLY A 3 -7.79 -13.52 12.58
C GLY A 3 -7.09 -13.23 11.27
N LEU A 4 -7.49 -13.91 10.20
CA LEU A 4 -7.15 -13.56 8.84
C LEU A 4 -8.39 -12.95 8.21
N ILE A 5 -8.28 -11.70 7.79
CA ILE A 5 -9.31 -10.99 7.04
C ILE A 5 -8.92 -11.05 5.56
N THR A 6 -9.83 -11.54 4.73
CA THR A 6 -9.73 -11.48 3.26
C THR A 6 -10.72 -10.44 2.77
N TRP A 7 -10.20 -9.32 2.28
CA TRP A 7 -10.99 -8.18 1.83
C TRP A 7 -11.53 -8.40 0.41
N ASP A 8 -12.75 -7.95 0.14
CA ASP A 8 -13.34 -8.01 -1.20
C ASP A 8 -12.72 -6.93 -2.11
N LYS A 9 -11.87 -7.37 -3.03
CA LYS A 9 -11.19 -6.49 -4.00
C LYS A 9 -12.16 -5.65 -4.81
N ASN A 10 -13.35 -6.15 -5.15
CA ASN A 10 -14.31 -5.38 -5.95
C ASN A 10 -14.82 -4.15 -5.18
N ILE A 11 -14.85 -4.21 -3.86
CA ILE A 11 -15.28 -3.09 -3.01
C ILE A 11 -14.15 -2.07 -2.88
N PHE A 12 -12.93 -2.51 -2.60
CA PHE A 12 -11.81 -1.60 -2.34
C PHE A 12 -11.15 -1.06 -3.63
N ASP A 13 -10.95 -1.90 -4.65
CA ASP A 13 -10.44 -1.47 -5.96
C ASP A 13 -11.56 -0.83 -6.82
N GLY A 14 -12.77 -1.38 -6.77
CA GLY A 14 -13.86 -0.95 -7.65
C GLY A 14 -14.58 0.33 -7.23
N GLU A 15 -14.84 0.54 -5.93
CA GLU A 15 -15.54 1.73 -5.43
C GLU A 15 -14.59 2.85 -4.95
N LYS A 16 -13.28 2.77 -5.27
CA LYS A 16 -12.24 3.72 -4.83
C LYS A 16 -12.15 3.86 -3.30
N ARG A 17 -12.36 2.77 -2.57
CA ARG A 17 -12.22 2.78 -1.11
C ARG A 17 -10.87 2.20 -0.73
N LEU A 18 -10.04 3.00 -0.07
CA LEU A 18 -8.78 2.50 0.47
C LEU A 18 -9.05 1.49 1.61
N LEU A 19 -8.17 0.51 1.73
CA LEU A 19 -8.15 -0.36 2.90
C LEU A 19 -7.96 0.48 4.19
N PRO A 20 -8.54 0.04 5.33
CA PRO A 20 -8.44 0.76 6.59
C PRO A 20 -7.00 0.99 7.04
N ASP A 21 -6.69 2.23 7.42
CA ASP A 21 -5.39 2.63 7.95
C ASP A 21 -5.41 2.77 9.48
N SER A 22 -6.02 1.77 10.11
CA SER A 22 -6.13 1.70 11.56
C SER A 22 -5.59 0.36 12.03
N ASN A 23 -4.90 0.40 13.17
CA ASN A 23 -4.46 -0.79 13.88
C ASN A 23 -5.56 -1.41 14.74
N THR A 24 -6.73 -0.78 14.82
CA THR A 24 -7.91 -1.34 15.48
C THR A 24 -9.11 -1.27 14.54
N LEU A 25 -9.71 -2.42 14.28
CA LEU A 25 -10.89 -2.55 13.43
C LEU A 25 -12.04 -3.17 14.22
N TYR A 26 -13.26 -2.82 13.84
CA TYR A 26 -14.47 -3.31 14.47
C TYR A 26 -15.38 -3.93 13.41
N THR A 27 -16.06 -5.00 13.80
CA THR A 27 -17.12 -5.59 12.99
C THR A 27 -18.17 -6.25 13.88
N GLN A 28 -19.22 -6.80 13.29
CA GLN A 28 -20.29 -7.51 13.98
C GLN A 28 -20.39 -8.93 13.45
N ILE A 29 -20.49 -9.89 14.37
CA ILE A 29 -20.82 -11.28 14.05
C ILE A 29 -22.30 -11.48 14.36
N TYR A 30 -23.04 -11.98 13.38
CA TYR A 30 -24.43 -12.39 13.58
C TYR A 30 -24.51 -13.90 13.78
N ILE A 31 -25.08 -14.34 14.90
CA ILE A 31 -25.31 -15.74 15.22
C ILE A 31 -26.77 -16.04 14.91
N SER A 32 -27.03 -16.67 13.77
CA SER A 32 -28.37 -16.89 13.27
C SER A 32 -29.21 -17.79 14.18
N GLU A 33 -28.59 -18.78 14.83
CA GLU A 33 -29.31 -19.72 15.71
C GLU A 33 -29.84 -19.03 16.97
N LYS A 34 -29.11 -18.04 17.48
CA LYS A 34 -29.48 -17.25 18.67
C LYS A 34 -30.19 -15.93 18.31
N LYS A 35 -30.20 -15.53 17.04
CA LYS A 35 -30.65 -14.22 16.54
C LYS A 35 -29.95 -13.04 17.24
N GLU A 36 -28.68 -13.23 17.60
CA GLU A 36 -27.89 -12.24 18.34
C GLU A 36 -26.78 -11.67 17.45
N GLY A 37 -26.48 -10.40 17.65
CA GLY A 37 -25.34 -9.71 17.03
C GLY A 37 -24.33 -9.31 18.08
N TRP A 38 -23.06 -9.63 17.87
CA TRP A 38 -21.98 -9.34 18.80
C TRP A 38 -20.87 -8.56 18.13
N SER A 39 -20.46 -7.46 18.76
CA SER A 39 -19.34 -6.65 18.26
C SER A 39 -17.99 -7.28 18.60
N VAL A 40 -17.13 -7.35 17.60
CA VAL A 40 -15.80 -7.91 17.70
C VAL A 40 -14.78 -6.84 17.33
N VAL A 41 -13.70 -6.80 18.10
CA VAL A 41 -12.55 -5.95 17.84
C VAL A 41 -11.38 -6.78 17.36
N PHE A 42 -10.69 -6.23 16.37
CA PHE A 42 -9.46 -6.75 15.79
C PHE A 42 -8.35 -5.76 16.10
N ASN A 43 -7.31 -6.20 16.78
CA ASN A 43 -6.10 -5.43 17.00
C ASN A 43 -4.98 -5.98 16.10
N LEU A 44 -4.37 -5.07 15.35
CA LEU A 44 -3.33 -5.34 14.37
C LEU A 44 -2.05 -4.62 14.78
N LYS A 45 -0.89 -5.24 14.57
CA LYS A 45 0.40 -4.53 14.65
C LYS A 45 0.68 -3.64 13.44
N THR A 46 0.12 -3.99 12.30
CA THR A 46 0.30 -3.32 11.01
C THR A 46 -1.07 -3.14 10.37
N SER A 47 -1.37 -1.98 9.79
CA SER A 47 -2.72 -1.68 9.30
C SER A 47 -3.12 -2.59 8.13
N ALA A 48 -4.43 -2.68 7.86
CA ALA A 48 -4.91 -3.43 6.69
C ALA A 48 -4.38 -2.82 5.38
N ARG A 49 -4.23 -1.49 5.34
CA ARG A 49 -3.63 -0.76 4.22
C ARG A 49 -2.21 -1.22 3.91
N ASP A 50 -1.40 -1.42 4.95
CA ASP A 50 0.00 -1.84 4.80
C ASP A 50 0.16 -3.35 4.55
N GLN A 51 -0.78 -4.18 5.01
CA GLN A 51 -0.76 -5.63 4.79
C GLN A 51 -1.39 -6.07 3.45
N GLY A 52 -2.30 -5.25 2.91
CA GLY A 52 -3.04 -5.55 1.69
C GLY A 52 -4.26 -6.46 1.89
N TYR A 53 -4.78 -6.99 0.78
CA TYR A 53 -6.07 -7.71 0.69
C TYR A 53 -6.21 -8.95 1.59
N LYS A 54 -5.11 -9.44 2.15
CA LYS A 54 -5.10 -10.48 3.19
C LYS A 54 -4.42 -9.91 4.42
N THR A 55 -5.20 -9.51 5.41
CA THR A 55 -4.72 -8.84 6.61
C THR A 55 -4.77 -9.79 7.80
N ILE A 56 -3.68 -9.85 8.57
CA ILE A 56 -3.61 -10.61 9.82
C ILE A 56 -3.84 -9.66 10.99
N ALA A 57 -4.82 -9.99 11.82
CA ALA A 57 -4.97 -9.41 13.15
C ALA A 57 -4.27 -10.28 14.20
N ASP A 58 -3.50 -9.62 15.06
CA ASP A 58 -2.75 -10.27 16.13
C ASP A 58 -3.63 -10.66 17.31
N GLU A 59 -4.73 -9.95 17.51
CA GLU A 59 -5.74 -10.25 18.52
C GLU A 59 -7.14 -10.01 17.97
N VAL A 60 -8.03 -10.96 18.22
CA VAL A 60 -9.47 -10.86 17.97
C VAL A 60 -10.19 -11.23 19.26
N LYS A 61 -11.12 -10.39 19.69
CA LYS A 61 -11.94 -10.58 20.90
C LYS A 61 -13.29 -9.90 20.77
N PHE A 62 -14.28 -10.38 21.53
CA PHE A 62 -15.52 -9.65 21.71
C PHE A 62 -15.28 -8.37 22.52
N LEU A 63 -16.10 -7.35 22.27
CA LEU A 63 -16.09 -6.13 23.08
C LEU A 63 -16.84 -6.27 24.40
N ALA A 64 -17.87 -7.14 24.44
CA ALA A 64 -18.69 -7.36 25.62
C ALA A 64 -18.23 -8.60 26.39
N ASP A 65 -18.20 -8.51 27.71
CA ASP A 65 -17.80 -9.62 28.58
C ASP A 65 -18.79 -10.79 28.51
N GLU A 66 -20.08 -10.49 28.34
CA GLU A 66 -21.18 -11.47 28.27
C GLU A 66 -21.30 -12.14 26.89
N ALA A 67 -20.40 -11.82 25.96
CA ALA A 67 -20.40 -12.40 24.63
C ALA A 67 -20.06 -13.90 24.66
N PRO A 68 -20.51 -14.67 23.66
CA PRO A 68 -20.25 -16.11 23.56
C PRO A 68 -18.80 -16.39 23.12
N HIS A 69 -17.84 -16.16 24.01
CA HIS A 69 -16.40 -16.31 23.77
C HIS A 69 -16.01 -17.70 23.23
N GLU A 70 -16.81 -18.73 23.50
CA GLU A 70 -16.64 -20.08 22.96
C GLU A 70 -16.70 -20.15 21.43
N LEU A 71 -17.28 -19.14 20.77
CA LEU A 71 -17.33 -19.04 19.31
C LEU A 71 -16.00 -18.58 18.69
N LEU A 72 -15.17 -17.84 19.43
CA LEU A 72 -13.84 -17.44 18.97
C LEU A 72 -12.87 -18.61 19.10
N LYS A 73 -13.09 -19.65 18.29
CA LYS A 73 -12.29 -20.87 18.21
C LYS A 73 -11.58 -20.98 16.87
N ASP A 74 -10.53 -21.80 16.84
CA ASP A 74 -9.73 -22.07 15.64
C ASP A 74 -10.61 -22.56 14.49
N GLY A 75 -10.42 -22.00 13.30
CA GLY A 75 -11.18 -22.32 12.09
C GLY A 75 -12.57 -21.69 11.99
N PHE A 76 -13.04 -20.95 12.99
CA PHE A 76 -14.32 -20.25 12.91
C PHE A 76 -14.30 -19.18 11.81
N LYS A 77 -15.34 -19.14 10.97
CA LYS A 77 -15.45 -18.23 9.82
C LYS A 77 -16.69 -17.36 9.95
N PHE A 78 -16.58 -16.10 9.53
CA PHE A 78 -17.69 -15.16 9.50
C PHE A 78 -17.41 -14.01 8.53
N ASP A 79 -18.46 -13.30 8.15
CA ASP A 79 -18.34 -12.14 7.26
C ASP A 79 -17.77 -10.93 8.00
N PHE A 80 -16.83 -10.23 7.37
CA PHE A 80 -16.36 -8.94 7.86
C PHE A 80 -17.27 -7.86 7.31
N MET A 81 -18.08 -7.28 8.19
CA MET A 81 -19.11 -6.30 7.87
C MET A 81 -18.62 -4.89 8.14
N ASP A 82 -18.98 -3.96 7.25
CA ASP A 82 -18.96 -2.52 7.48
C ASP A 82 -20.38 -1.96 7.34
N GLY A 83 -21.00 -1.63 8.46
CA GLY A 83 -22.44 -1.43 8.54
C GLY A 83 -23.19 -2.67 8.03
N ALA A 84 -24.13 -2.47 7.12
CA ALA A 84 -24.91 -3.56 6.51
C ALA A 84 -24.21 -4.25 5.33
N LYS A 85 -23.02 -3.78 4.91
CA LYS A 85 -22.32 -4.29 3.72
C LYS A 85 -21.22 -5.26 4.14
N LYS A 86 -21.22 -6.45 3.54
CA LYS A 86 -20.07 -7.36 3.61
C LYS A 86 -18.92 -6.74 2.82
N VAL A 87 -17.78 -6.53 3.49
CA VAL A 87 -16.56 -5.98 2.88
C VAL A 87 -15.40 -6.99 2.88
N GLY A 88 -15.59 -8.14 3.52
CA GLY A 88 -14.62 -9.23 3.49
C GLY A 88 -15.12 -10.46 4.23
N GLU A 89 -14.22 -11.40 4.42
CA GLU A 89 -14.44 -12.63 5.17
C GLU A 89 -13.31 -12.83 6.17
N CYS A 90 -13.63 -13.35 7.35
CA CYS A 90 -12.66 -13.65 8.39
C CYS A 90 -12.61 -15.15 8.68
N ILE A 91 -11.40 -15.66 8.93
CA ILE A 91 -11.17 -16.95 9.58
C ILE A 91 -10.29 -16.76 10.82
N LEU A 92 -10.71 -17.33 11.94
CA LEU A 92 -9.98 -17.29 13.20
C LEU A 92 -8.97 -18.44 13.30
N PHE A 93 -7.84 -18.17 13.96
CA PHE A 93 -6.82 -19.19 14.18
C PHE A 93 -5.94 -18.96 15.41
N ASN A 94 -5.45 -20.05 15.99
CA ASN A 94 -4.53 -20.04 17.14
C ASN A 94 -3.05 -20.07 16.72
N LYS A 95 -2.71 -20.79 15.64
CA LYS A 95 -1.35 -20.84 15.08
C LYS A 95 -1.32 -20.09 13.75
N LYS A 96 -0.27 -19.30 13.51
CA LYS A 96 -0.07 -18.50 12.29
C LYS A 96 -0.43 -19.36 11.07
N ILE A 97 -1.53 -19.03 10.38
CA ILE A 97 -1.87 -19.68 9.12
C ILE A 97 -0.82 -19.23 8.12
N ILE A 98 0.15 -20.11 7.92
CA ILE A 98 1.07 -20.00 6.79
C ILE A 98 0.39 -20.76 5.66
N THR A 99 -0.32 -20.05 4.78
CA THR A 99 -0.86 -20.68 3.57
C THR A 99 0.29 -21.00 2.62
N ILE A 100 0.22 -22.13 1.90
CA ILE A 100 1.22 -22.47 0.87
C ILE A 100 1.36 -21.33 -0.13
N ASN A 101 0.26 -20.70 -0.55
CA ASN A 101 0.33 -19.53 -1.44
C ASN A 101 1.05 -18.36 -0.75
N SER A 102 0.81 -18.07 0.52
CA SER A 102 1.60 -17.03 1.22
C SER A 102 3.07 -17.39 1.44
N ILE A 103 3.44 -18.68 1.47
CA ILE A 103 4.86 -19.09 1.42
C ILE A 103 5.38 -18.90 0.02
N LEU A 104 4.66 -19.34 -1.01
CA LEU A 104 5.07 -19.25 -2.40
C LEU A 104 5.19 -17.79 -2.83
N ASP A 105 4.19 -16.95 -2.59
CA ASP A 105 4.22 -15.51 -2.84
C ASP A 105 5.38 -14.86 -2.09
N ARG A 106 5.67 -15.29 -0.85
CA ARG A 106 6.79 -14.75 -0.05
C ARG A 106 8.14 -15.32 -0.48
N VAL A 107 8.21 -16.56 -0.96
CA VAL A 107 9.40 -17.21 -1.50
C VAL A 107 9.71 -16.61 -2.86
N GLU A 108 8.71 -16.35 -3.69
CA GLU A 108 8.81 -15.66 -4.97
C GLU A 108 9.23 -14.21 -4.74
N LEU A 109 8.63 -13.49 -3.79
CA LEU A 109 9.12 -12.17 -3.37
C LEU A 109 10.55 -12.22 -2.83
N LEU A 110 10.90 -13.21 -2.00
CA LEU A 110 12.26 -13.35 -1.47
C LEU A 110 13.25 -13.81 -2.53
N GLU A 111 12.83 -14.54 -3.56
CA GLU A 111 13.65 -14.94 -4.69
C GLU A 111 13.86 -13.78 -5.65
N MET A 112 12.82 -12.98 -5.91
CA MET A 112 12.89 -11.71 -6.64
C MET A 112 13.76 -10.71 -5.89
N GLU A 113 13.50 -10.46 -4.60
CA GLU A 113 14.32 -9.61 -3.75
C GLU A 113 15.76 -10.14 -3.70
N LYS A 114 16.00 -11.45 -3.60
CA LYS A 114 17.36 -12.04 -3.62
C LYS A 114 18.01 -11.95 -5.00
N GLN A 115 17.24 -11.96 -6.08
CA GLN A 115 17.72 -11.77 -7.45
C GLN A 115 18.08 -10.30 -7.67
N ASP A 116 17.24 -9.37 -7.25
CA ASP A 116 17.45 -7.93 -7.30
C ASP A 116 18.61 -7.52 -6.38
N PHE A 117 18.71 -8.12 -5.18
CA PHE A 117 19.81 -7.90 -4.24
C PHE A 117 21.09 -8.60 -4.69
N LYS A 118 21.03 -9.71 -5.44
CA LYS A 118 22.19 -10.30 -6.12
C LYS A 118 22.64 -9.44 -7.30
N MET A 119 21.71 -8.87 -8.06
CA MET A 119 22.02 -7.91 -9.11
C MET A 119 22.66 -6.65 -8.50
N TYR A 120 22.17 -6.19 -7.34
CA TYR A 120 22.72 -5.09 -6.55
C TYR A 120 24.09 -5.39 -5.91
N ILE A 121 24.30 -6.58 -5.35
CA ILE A 121 25.60 -6.99 -4.79
C ILE A 121 26.62 -7.23 -5.91
N ASN A 122 26.21 -7.82 -7.03
CA ASN A 122 27.06 -7.94 -8.21
C ASN A 122 27.35 -6.57 -8.83
N SER A 123 26.47 -5.58 -8.69
CA SER A 123 26.73 -4.20 -9.09
C SER A 123 27.53 -3.37 -8.07
N ILE A 124 27.75 -3.87 -6.85
CA ILE A 124 28.55 -3.21 -5.79
C ILE A 124 29.98 -3.76 -5.73
N LYS A 125 30.22 -4.99 -6.19
CA LYS A 125 31.56 -5.61 -6.11
C LYS A 125 32.57 -5.11 -7.13
N ASP A 126 32.15 -4.28 -8.08
CA ASP A 126 33.05 -3.48 -8.94
C ASP A 126 32.81 -2.00 -8.64
N ASP A 127 33.76 -1.35 -7.96
CA ASP A 127 33.78 0.07 -7.58
C ASP A 127 33.86 1.05 -8.77
N SER A 128 33.45 0.63 -9.96
CA SER A 128 33.27 1.47 -11.14
C SER A 128 32.20 0.86 -12.05
N PHE A 129 30.98 1.37 -11.99
CA PHE A 129 29.97 1.12 -13.03
C PHE A 129 29.48 2.45 -13.61
N ASP A 130 29.82 2.65 -14.88
CA ASP A 130 29.19 3.62 -15.77
C ASP A 130 27.80 3.07 -16.12
N TYR A 131 26.75 3.63 -15.53
CA TYR A 131 25.38 3.40 -15.99
C TYR A 131 25.12 4.35 -17.15
N SER A 132 24.63 3.82 -18.28
CA SER A 132 24.12 4.69 -19.33
C SER A 132 22.79 5.33 -18.88
N ASP A 133 22.51 6.54 -19.36
CA ASP A 133 21.20 7.19 -19.16
C ASP A 133 20.03 6.28 -19.57
N GLU A 134 20.21 5.38 -20.54
CA GLU A 134 19.16 4.44 -20.97
C GLU A 134 18.90 3.29 -20.00
N GLU A 135 19.89 2.84 -19.25
CA GLU A 135 19.68 1.83 -18.21
C GLU A 135 18.92 2.42 -17.02
N ILE A 136 19.26 3.66 -16.64
CA ILE A 136 18.55 4.39 -15.58
C ILE A 136 17.10 4.68 -16.01
N LYS A 137 16.87 5.08 -17.27
CA LYS A 137 15.51 5.27 -17.81
C LYS A 137 14.68 3.99 -17.88
N LYS A 138 15.31 2.83 -18.11
CA LYS A 138 14.60 1.54 -18.03
C LYS A 138 14.22 1.21 -16.59
N LEU A 139 15.15 1.40 -15.66
CA LEU A 139 14.94 1.12 -14.24
C LEU A 139 13.78 1.94 -13.65
N ILE A 140 13.71 3.24 -13.95
CA ILE A 140 12.69 4.10 -13.36
C ILE A 140 11.26 3.77 -13.83
N LYS A 141 11.08 3.15 -15.00
CA LYS A 141 9.75 2.75 -15.48
C LYS A 141 9.05 1.77 -14.56
N TYR A 142 9.81 0.95 -13.84
CA TYR A 142 9.28 0.01 -12.85
C TYR A 142 8.85 0.69 -11.54
N SER A 143 9.08 2.00 -11.38
CA SER A 143 8.69 2.70 -10.15
C SER A 143 7.18 2.85 -9.96
N SER A 144 6.37 2.63 -10.99
CA SER A 144 4.92 2.50 -10.86
C SER A 144 4.54 1.32 -9.96
N ASP A 145 5.24 0.20 -10.08
CA ASP A 145 4.99 -1.01 -9.30
C ASP A 145 5.88 -1.07 -8.05
N TYR A 146 7.06 -0.43 -8.12
CA TYR A 146 8.09 -0.44 -7.07
C TYR A 146 8.56 0.97 -6.73
N PRO A 147 7.80 1.74 -5.93
CA PRO A 147 8.05 3.16 -5.70
C PRO A 147 9.43 3.53 -5.16
N TYR A 148 10.12 2.61 -4.46
CA TYR A 148 11.48 2.83 -3.96
C TYR A 148 12.51 3.05 -5.10
N LEU A 149 12.25 2.53 -6.30
CA LEU A 149 13.11 2.74 -7.46
C LEU A 149 13.17 4.21 -7.90
N PHE A 150 12.08 4.96 -7.70
CA PHE A 150 12.09 6.40 -7.95
C PHE A 150 13.10 7.11 -7.05
N SER A 151 13.12 6.79 -5.74
CA SER A 151 14.09 7.35 -4.79
C SER A 151 15.54 6.98 -5.13
N LEU A 152 15.76 5.74 -5.60
CA LEU A 152 17.08 5.29 -6.03
C LEU A 152 17.54 6.10 -7.24
N VAL A 153 16.71 6.21 -8.27
CA VAL A 153 17.04 6.96 -9.49
C VAL A 153 17.19 8.45 -9.20
N LEU A 154 16.38 9.02 -8.30
CA LEU A 154 16.53 10.42 -7.87
C LEU A 154 17.91 10.71 -7.26
N LYS A 155 18.50 9.74 -6.55
CA LYS A 155 19.87 9.84 -6.02
C LYS A 155 20.94 9.65 -7.09
N LEU A 156 20.72 8.72 -8.03
CA LEU A 156 21.69 8.39 -9.08
C LEU A 156 21.72 9.47 -10.18
N ASN A 157 20.56 9.91 -10.65
CA ASN A 157 20.41 10.90 -11.69
C ASN A 157 19.09 11.68 -11.52
N LYS A 158 19.17 12.83 -10.83
CA LYS A 158 18.04 13.74 -10.58
C LYS A 158 17.29 14.10 -11.86
N LYS A 159 18.01 14.34 -12.96
CA LYS A 159 17.40 14.77 -14.22
C LYS A 159 16.45 13.72 -14.77
N ILE A 160 16.89 12.46 -14.85
CA ILE A 160 16.07 11.35 -15.34
C ILE A 160 14.85 11.11 -14.42
N ALA A 161 15.02 11.24 -13.11
CA ALA A 161 13.92 11.09 -12.15
C ALA A 161 12.81 12.14 -12.37
N LEU A 162 13.20 13.41 -12.49
CA LEU A 162 12.27 14.52 -12.69
C LEU A 162 11.63 14.48 -14.09
N GLU A 163 12.39 14.10 -15.13
CA GLU A 163 11.85 13.88 -16.48
C GLU A 163 10.77 12.78 -16.47
N TYR A 164 11.05 11.64 -15.84
CA TYR A 164 10.06 10.57 -15.71
C TYR A 164 8.81 11.04 -14.96
N LEU A 165 8.95 11.70 -13.82
CA LEU A 165 7.80 12.24 -13.08
C LEU A 165 6.96 13.17 -13.97
N ASN A 166 7.61 14.09 -14.67
CA ASN A 166 6.94 15.05 -15.53
C ASN A 166 6.21 14.39 -16.69
N GLU A 167 6.88 13.54 -17.45
CA GLU A 167 6.30 12.89 -18.63
C GLU A 167 5.18 11.93 -18.30
N THR A 168 5.28 11.33 -17.12
CA THR A 168 4.46 10.19 -16.73
C THR A 168 3.26 10.64 -15.91
N TYR A 169 3.48 11.48 -14.90
CA TYR A 169 2.46 11.85 -13.92
C TYR A 169 1.93 13.28 -14.09
N LEU A 170 2.62 14.14 -14.84
CA LEU A 170 2.31 15.57 -14.90
C LEU A 170 2.10 16.10 -16.33
N LYS A 171 2.14 15.22 -17.35
CA LYS A 171 2.03 15.61 -18.77
C LYS A 171 0.59 15.82 -19.24
N TYR A 172 -0.39 15.15 -18.63
CA TYR A 172 -1.80 15.23 -19.00
C TYR A 172 -2.66 15.50 -17.76
N PRO A 173 -3.79 16.25 -17.89
CA PRO A 173 -4.72 16.45 -16.78
C PRO A 173 -5.19 15.10 -16.22
N ILE A 174 -5.14 14.94 -14.89
CA ILE A 174 -5.29 13.64 -14.22
C ILE A 174 -6.72 13.10 -14.29
N LYS A 175 -7.69 13.96 -14.62
CA LYS A 175 -9.13 13.62 -14.75
C LYS A 175 -9.41 12.38 -15.62
N SER A 176 -8.49 11.97 -16.50
CA SER A 176 -8.64 10.81 -17.37
C SER A 176 -8.04 9.50 -16.84
N ASN A 177 -7.20 9.48 -15.78
CA ASN A 177 -6.56 8.24 -15.31
C ASN A 177 -6.07 8.25 -13.83
N VAL A 178 -7.00 8.16 -12.88
CA VAL A 178 -6.75 8.26 -11.43
C VAL A 178 -5.85 7.14 -10.88
N VAL A 179 -5.96 5.91 -11.39
CA VAL A 179 -5.16 4.75 -10.92
C VAL A 179 -3.67 4.97 -11.15
N TYR A 180 -3.33 5.67 -12.24
CA TYR A 180 -1.95 5.93 -12.62
C TYR A 180 -1.22 6.89 -11.67
N HIS A 181 -1.96 7.70 -10.91
CA HIS A 181 -1.40 8.79 -10.10
C HIS A 181 -1.32 8.46 -8.60
N SER A 182 -1.56 7.19 -8.21
CA SER A 182 -1.49 6.74 -6.82
C SER A 182 -0.13 6.97 -6.15
N ASN A 183 0.96 6.93 -6.91
CA ASN A 183 2.32 7.14 -6.41
C ASN A 183 2.77 8.61 -6.42
N LEU A 184 1.94 9.54 -6.92
CA LEU A 184 2.34 10.93 -7.11
C LEU A 184 2.74 11.60 -5.78
N SER A 185 1.91 11.49 -4.72
CA SER A 185 2.23 12.04 -3.39
C SER A 185 3.57 11.50 -2.87
N LEU A 186 3.81 10.19 -3.02
CA LEU A 186 5.05 9.56 -2.57
C LEU A 186 6.28 10.03 -3.35
N PHE A 187 6.15 10.26 -4.66
CA PHE A 187 7.24 10.77 -5.48
C PHE A 187 7.55 12.24 -5.15
N LEU A 188 6.52 13.06 -4.94
CA LEU A 188 6.65 14.44 -4.49
C LEU A 188 7.29 14.50 -3.08
N PHE A 189 6.88 13.62 -2.16
CA PHE A 189 7.53 13.47 -0.86
C PHE A 189 9.02 13.15 -0.97
N ASN A 190 9.39 12.21 -1.85
CA ASN A 190 10.78 11.84 -2.06
C ASN A 190 11.60 12.99 -2.64
N ILE A 191 11.01 13.81 -3.52
CA ILE A 191 11.64 15.03 -4.03
C ILE A 191 11.92 16.00 -2.87
N ASP A 192 10.92 16.33 -2.06
CA ASP A 192 11.09 17.23 -0.90
C ASP A 192 12.15 16.70 0.07
N LYS A 193 12.11 15.41 0.39
CA LYS A 193 13.03 14.76 1.32
C LYS A 193 14.48 14.72 0.81
N TYR A 194 14.71 14.43 -0.47
CA TYR A 194 16.06 14.20 -1.01
C TYR A 194 16.68 15.44 -1.65
N LEU A 195 15.88 16.33 -2.22
CA LEU A 195 16.34 17.56 -2.85
C LEU A 195 16.17 18.78 -1.93
N GLY A 196 15.32 18.67 -0.92
CA GLY A 196 15.04 19.72 0.05
C GLY A 196 13.91 20.67 -0.39
N ARG A 197 13.27 21.29 0.60
CA ARG A 197 12.10 22.17 0.44
C ARG A 197 12.26 23.24 -0.64
N LYS A 198 13.43 23.86 -0.71
CA LYS A 198 13.72 24.93 -1.68
C LYS A 198 13.65 24.45 -3.13
N ASP A 199 14.23 23.28 -3.41
CA ASP A 199 14.23 22.68 -4.74
C ASP A 199 12.84 22.14 -5.09
N PHE A 200 12.11 21.60 -4.11
CA PHE A 200 10.73 21.18 -4.26
C PHE A 200 9.81 22.35 -4.64
N THR A 201 9.85 23.45 -3.90
CA THR A 201 9.03 24.63 -4.21
C THR A 201 9.32 25.16 -5.62
N LYS A 202 10.59 25.26 -6.00
CA LYS A 202 10.97 25.68 -7.35
C LYS A 202 10.43 24.74 -8.42
N PHE A 203 10.50 23.43 -8.19
CA PHE A 203 9.94 22.43 -9.11
C PHE A 203 8.42 22.62 -9.29
N ILE A 204 7.67 22.85 -8.21
CA ILE A 204 6.22 23.10 -8.28
C ILE A 204 5.88 24.39 -9.05
N GLU A 205 6.66 25.46 -8.84
CA GLU A 205 6.49 26.74 -9.55
C GLU A 205 6.71 26.62 -11.07
N GLU A 206 7.54 25.67 -11.50
CA GLU A 206 7.86 25.41 -12.91
C GLU A 206 6.81 24.52 -13.61
N LEU A 207 5.83 23.97 -12.88
CA LEU A 207 4.80 23.12 -13.47
C LEU A 207 3.83 23.91 -14.37
N PRO A 208 3.36 23.31 -15.49
CA PRO A 208 2.38 23.95 -16.36
C PRO A 208 1.11 24.35 -15.60
N LYS A 209 0.54 25.51 -15.94
CA LYS A 209 -0.65 26.07 -15.23
C LYS A 209 -1.82 25.09 -15.15
N ASN A 210 -2.09 24.34 -16.21
CA ASN A 210 -3.15 23.34 -16.26
C ASN A 210 -2.91 22.13 -15.33
N VAL A 211 -1.65 21.84 -15.00
CA VAL A 211 -1.25 20.77 -14.06
C VAL A 211 -1.37 21.29 -12.63
N ASN A 212 -0.89 22.51 -12.37
CA ASN A 212 -1.04 23.17 -11.08
C ASN A 212 -2.50 23.46 -10.69
N GLU A 213 -3.41 23.55 -11.67
CA GLU A 213 -4.85 23.69 -11.44
C GLU A 213 -5.59 22.35 -11.26
N ASP A 214 -4.92 21.22 -11.50
CA ASP A 214 -5.49 19.88 -11.31
C ASP A 214 -5.68 19.59 -9.81
N GLU A 215 -6.88 19.13 -9.44
CA GLU A 215 -7.28 18.92 -8.05
C GLU A 215 -6.46 17.82 -7.36
N ILE A 216 -6.06 16.77 -8.09
CA ILE A 216 -5.26 15.67 -7.53
C ILE A 216 -3.82 16.13 -7.29
N VAL A 217 -3.26 16.91 -8.24
CA VAL A 217 -1.92 17.50 -8.07
C VAL A 217 -1.90 18.47 -6.91
N LYS A 218 -2.92 19.34 -6.78
CA LYS A 218 -3.05 20.27 -5.66
C LYS A 218 -3.09 19.55 -4.32
N LEU A 219 -3.95 18.55 -4.17
CA LEU A 219 -4.07 17.78 -2.94
C LEU A 219 -2.75 17.09 -2.58
N ALA A 220 -2.08 16.48 -3.57
CA ALA A 220 -0.79 15.84 -3.36
C ALA A 220 0.30 16.83 -2.94
N ILE A 221 0.31 18.05 -3.50
CA ILE A 221 1.25 19.11 -3.10
C ILE A 221 0.93 19.63 -1.70
N GLU A 222 -0.35 19.90 -1.41
CA GLU A 222 -0.81 20.39 -0.11
C GLU A 222 -0.45 19.42 1.02
N GLU A 223 -0.58 18.11 0.79
CA GLU A 223 -0.18 17.05 1.73
C GLU A 223 1.30 17.13 2.12
N ILE A 224 2.18 17.51 1.18
CA ILE A 224 3.63 17.68 1.44
C ILE A 224 3.93 19.04 2.08
N LEU A 225 3.13 20.06 1.77
CA LEU A 225 3.39 21.44 2.20
C LEU A 225 2.92 21.75 3.63
N GLN A 226 2.03 20.94 4.21
CA GLN A 226 1.63 21.00 5.62
C GLN A 226 2.79 20.65 6.57
#